data_AF-A0A3M0HYZ8-F1
#
_entry.id   AF-A0A3M0HYZ8-F1
#
_cell.length_a   1.000
_cell.length_b   1.000
_cell.length_c   1.000
_cell.angle_alpha   90.00
_cell.angle_beta   90.00
_cell.angle_gamma   90.00
#
_symmetry.space_group_name_H-M   'P 1'
#
loop_
_entity.id
_entity.type
_entity.pdbx_description
1 polymer ?
#
loop_
_entity_poly.entity_id
_entity_poly.type
_entity_poly.pdbx_seq_one_letter_code
_entity_poly.pdbx_strand_id
1 'polypeptide(L)'
;MPWPHATTSAPTSSTTPSPWPRLLWLALEAVKLGTNVVVDYGCWSRDERSAIRWLVEAEDACCRIVYLPVNEETQRARIAHRWATAREETLPMTEADILYGRAHFEEPDAAELGGRGAVTPPPGWEGWREWATNRWPSFA
;
A
#
# COMPACT_ATOMS: atom_id res chain seq x y z
N MET A 1 -29.33 3.15 23.70
CA MET A 1 -29.52 4.04 22.53
C MET A 1 -30.56 5.10 22.91
N PRO A 2 -30.42 6.37 22.50
CA PRO A 2 -29.80 6.78 21.23
C PRO A 2 -28.55 7.66 21.37
N TRP A 3 -27.61 7.40 20.46
CA TRP A 3 -26.59 8.32 19.99
C TRP A 3 -27.24 9.42 19.13
N PRO A 4 -26.67 10.63 19.12
CA PRO A 4 -26.92 11.53 18.00
C PRO A 4 -25.65 12.18 17.40
N HIS A 5 -25.62 12.07 16.08
CA HIS A 5 -24.98 12.92 15.05
C HIS A 5 -23.50 12.74 14.70
N ALA A 6 -23.33 12.26 13.46
CA ALA A 6 -22.20 12.53 12.61
C ALA A 6 -21.96 14.05 12.49
N THR A 7 -20.71 14.44 12.70
CA THR A 7 -20.20 15.74 12.24
C THR A 7 -18.94 15.46 11.45
N THR A 8 -19.07 15.47 10.13
CA THR A 8 -17.93 15.66 9.24
C THR A 8 -17.33 17.03 9.55
N SER A 9 -16.05 17.08 9.91
CA SER A 9 -15.28 18.31 9.99
C SER A 9 -13.84 18.01 9.59
N ALA A 10 -13.48 18.30 8.34
CA ALA A 10 -12.18 18.91 8.05
C ALA A 10 -12.36 20.44 8.20
N PRO A 11 -11.32 21.27 8.42
CA PRO A 11 -9.89 21.02 8.19
C PRO A 11 -8.94 21.54 9.28
N THR A 12 -7.73 21.00 9.36
CA THR A 12 -6.54 21.80 9.72
C THR A 12 -5.39 21.44 8.78
N SER A 13 -5.00 22.43 7.99
CA SER A 13 -3.87 22.38 7.08
C SER A 13 -2.57 22.23 7.87
N SER A 14 -2.11 21.00 8.08
CA SER A 14 -0.70 20.73 8.36
C SER A 14 -0.05 20.30 7.05
N THR A 15 0.49 21.26 6.30
CA THR A 15 1.26 21.03 5.07
C THR A 15 2.66 20.52 5.40
N THR A 16 2.74 19.41 6.12
CA THR A 16 3.90 18.54 6.02
C THR A 16 3.38 17.35 5.24
N PRO A 17 3.71 17.18 3.94
CA PRO A 17 3.36 15.96 3.25
C PRO A 17 3.92 14.82 4.10
N SER A 18 3.03 13.93 4.51
CA SER A 18 3.38 12.71 5.23
C SER A 18 4.60 12.07 4.52
N PRO A 19 5.63 11.58 5.24
CA PRO A 19 6.86 11.07 4.61
C PRO A 19 6.63 9.77 3.80
N TRP A 20 5.47 9.15 3.96
CA TRP A 20 5.13 7.82 3.46
C TRP A 20 5.02 7.68 1.92
N PRO A 21 4.56 8.68 1.12
CA PRO A 21 4.54 8.57 -0.35
C PRO A 21 5.95 8.52 -0.95
N ARG A 22 6.93 9.14 -0.29
CA ARG A 22 8.30 9.24 -0.82
C ARG A 22 9.05 7.91 -0.86
N LEU A 23 8.63 6.89 -0.12
CA LEU A 23 9.31 5.60 -0.10
C LEU A 23 9.32 4.96 -1.50
N LEU A 24 8.17 4.93 -2.17
CA LEU A 24 8.05 4.35 -3.52
C LEU A 24 8.83 5.18 -4.55
N TRP A 25 8.79 6.51 -4.43
CA TRP A 25 9.60 7.38 -5.27
C TRP A 25 11.10 7.11 -5.10
N LEU A 26 11.59 7.06 -3.86
CA LEU A 26 13.00 6.79 -3.57
C LEU A 26 13.43 5.40 -4.06
N ALA A 27 12.57 4.39 -3.90
CA ALA A 27 12.81 3.06 -4.44
C ALA A 27 12.95 3.07 -5.96
N LEU A 28 12.07 3.81 -6.67
CA LEU A 28 12.15 3.94 -8.13
C LEU A 28 13.44 4.67 -8.56
N GLU A 29 13.85 5.72 -7.85
CA GLU A 29 15.11 6.43 -8.14
C GLU A 29 16.33 5.50 -7.95
N ALA A 30 16.33 4.63 -6.93
CA ALA A 30 17.38 3.64 -6.76
C ALA A 30 17.39 2.58 -7.89
N VAL A 31 16.21 2.15 -8.35
CA VAL A 31 16.07 1.24 -9.50
C VAL A 31 16.66 1.86 -10.77
N LYS A 32 16.38 3.14 -11.05
CA LYS A 32 16.97 3.88 -12.19
C LYS A 32 18.50 3.94 -12.16
N LEU A 33 19.08 3.88 -10.96
CA LEU A 33 20.54 3.82 -10.75
C LEU A 33 21.09 2.39 -10.84
N GLY A 34 20.28 1.40 -11.24
CA GLY A 34 20.67 0.00 -11.38
C GLY A 34 20.74 -0.77 -10.05
N THR A 35 20.12 -0.26 -8.99
CA THR A 35 20.12 -0.91 -7.67
C THR A 35 18.90 -1.79 -7.48
N ASN A 36 19.11 -3.02 -6.99
CA ASN A 36 18.01 -3.89 -6.57
C ASN A 36 17.41 -3.40 -5.25
N VAL A 37 16.10 -3.22 -5.20
CA VAL A 37 15.39 -2.70 -4.02
C VAL A 37 14.38 -3.72 -3.51
N VAL A 38 14.32 -3.89 -2.18
CA VAL A 38 13.20 -4.53 -1.48
C VAL A 38 12.42 -3.44 -0.78
N VAL A 39 11.13 -3.31 -1.09
CA VAL A 39 10.25 -2.33 -0.47
C VAL A 39 9.29 -3.09 0.45
N ASP A 40 9.42 -2.91 1.76
CA ASP A 40 8.42 -3.36 2.72
C ASP A 40 7.29 -2.32 2.75
N TYR A 41 6.33 -2.51 1.85
CA TYR A 41 5.20 -1.61 1.65
C TYR A 41 3.91 -2.40 1.53
N GLY A 42 2.92 -2.05 2.34
CA GLY A 42 1.60 -2.65 2.28
C GLY A 42 0.84 -2.18 1.05
N CYS A 43 0.80 -3.00 -0.01
CA CYS A 43 -0.09 -2.81 -1.14
C CYS A 43 -1.44 -3.45 -0.82
N TRP A 44 -2.51 -2.66 -0.86
CA TRP A 44 -3.87 -3.05 -0.50
C TRP A 44 -4.69 -3.53 -1.69
N SER A 45 -4.48 -2.92 -2.87
CA SER A 45 -5.24 -3.26 -4.08
C SER A 45 -4.37 -3.81 -5.21
N ARG A 46 -5.04 -4.46 -6.16
CA ARG A 46 -4.46 -4.87 -7.44
C ARG A 46 -3.95 -3.68 -8.24
N ASP A 47 -4.65 -2.55 -8.19
CA ASP A 47 -4.25 -1.34 -8.92
C ASP A 47 -2.94 -0.78 -8.39
N GLU A 48 -2.74 -0.75 -7.06
CA GLU A 48 -1.48 -0.33 -6.46
C GLU A 48 -0.32 -1.22 -6.92
N ARG A 49 -0.50 -2.55 -6.88
CA ARG A 49 0.52 -3.50 -7.32
C ARG A 49 0.81 -3.37 -8.82
N SER A 50 -0.21 -3.14 -9.62
CA SER A 50 -0.10 -2.97 -11.08
C SER A 50 0.62 -1.67 -11.44
N ALA A 51 0.29 -0.57 -10.75
CA ALA A 51 0.96 0.71 -10.93
C ALA A 51 2.44 0.64 -10.56
N ILE A 52 2.79 0.02 -9.43
CA ILE A 52 4.19 -0.17 -9.01
C ILE A 52 4.95 -1.01 -10.04
N ARG A 53 4.36 -2.13 -10.48
CA ARG A 53 4.95 -2.97 -11.52
C ARG A 53 5.21 -2.17 -12.80
N TRP A 54 4.20 -1.44 -13.28
CA TRP A 54 4.31 -0.62 -14.48
C TRP A 54 5.42 0.43 -14.37
N LEU A 55 5.51 1.13 -13.23
CA LEU A 55 6.55 2.14 -12.99
C LEU A 55 7.96 1.54 -13.06
N VAL A 56 8.16 0.33 -12.53
CA VAL A 56 9.45 -0.37 -12.58
C VAL A 56 9.76 -0.88 -13.99
N GLU A 57 8.79 -1.50 -14.66
CA GLU A 57 8.93 -2.02 -16.02
C GLU A 57 9.17 -0.90 -17.06
N ALA A 58 8.64 0.30 -16.81
CA ALA A 58 8.91 1.49 -17.63
C ALA A 58 10.37 1.98 -17.57
N GLU A 59 11.14 1.54 -16.58
CA GLU A 59 12.58 1.82 -16.44
C GLU A 59 13.44 0.59 -16.85
N ASP A 60 12.89 -0.29 -17.70
CA ASP A 60 13.50 -1.54 -18.18
C ASP A 60 13.94 -2.51 -17.05
N ALA A 61 13.32 -2.38 -15.87
CA ALA A 61 13.60 -3.21 -14.70
C ALA A 61 12.50 -4.26 -14.44
N CYS A 62 12.82 -5.27 -13.63
CA CYS A 62 11.88 -6.35 -13.27
C CYS A 62 11.22 -6.08 -11.92
N CYS A 63 9.89 -6.28 -11.83
CA CYS A 63 9.15 -6.21 -10.58
C CYS A 63 8.68 -7.61 -10.12
N ARG A 64 8.86 -7.92 -8.83
CA ARG A 64 8.37 -9.16 -8.20
C ARG A 64 7.58 -8.84 -6.94
N ILE A 65 6.37 -9.36 -6.87
CA ILE A 65 5.51 -9.28 -5.68
C ILE A 65 5.77 -10.51 -4.82
N VAL A 66 6.09 -10.30 -3.54
CA VAL A 66 6.25 -11.37 -2.55
C VAL A 66 5.07 -11.30 -1.60
N TYR A 67 4.12 -12.23 -1.74
CA TYR A 67 2.95 -12.32 -0.88
C TYR A 67 3.18 -13.34 0.24
N LEU A 68 2.88 -12.93 1.48
CA LEU A 68 3.01 -13.75 2.68
C LEU A 68 1.61 -13.93 3.29
N PRO A 69 0.85 -14.98 2.90
CA PRO A 69 -0.50 -15.17 3.40
C PRO A 69 -0.51 -15.38 4.91
N VAL A 70 -1.48 -14.75 5.59
CA VAL A 70 -1.70 -14.91 7.02
C VAL A 70 -3.19 -15.08 7.29
N ASN A 71 -3.54 -16.17 7.97
CA ASN A 71 -4.92 -16.38 8.40
C ASN A 71 -5.29 -15.42 9.53
N GLU A 72 -6.58 -15.27 9.76
CA GLU A 72 -7.13 -14.27 10.68
C GLU A 72 -6.64 -14.43 12.12
N GLU A 73 -6.74 -15.65 12.63
CA GLU A 73 -6.35 -15.99 13.99
C GLU A 73 -4.87 -15.68 14.22
N THR A 74 -4.02 -16.06 13.27
CA THR A 74 -2.58 -15.81 13.33
C THR A 74 -2.26 -14.32 13.27
N GLN A 75 -2.97 -13.57 12.41
CA GLN A 75 -2.81 -12.12 12.31
C GLN A 75 -3.15 -11.44 13.65
N ARG A 76 -4.29 -11.80 14.24
CA ARG A 76 -4.74 -11.28 15.54
C ARG A 76 -3.77 -11.62 16.65
N ALA A 77 -3.32 -12.86 16.73
CA ALA A 77 -2.33 -13.31 17.72
C ALA A 77 -1.02 -12.53 17.60
N ARG A 78 -0.53 -12.29 16.38
CA ARG A 78 0.69 -11.49 16.14
C ARG A 78 0.52 -10.01 16.49
N ILE A 79 -0.64 -9.42 16.22
CA ILE A 79 -0.95 -8.04 16.63
C ILE A 79 -0.96 -7.94 18.16
N ALA A 80 -1.70 -8.83 18.84
CA ALA A 80 -1.78 -8.85 20.30
C ALA A 80 -0.41 -9.09 20.94
N HIS A 81 0.39 -10.01 20.39
CA HIS A 81 1.75 -10.27 20.87
C HIS A 81 2.64 -9.04 20.75
N ARG A 82 2.70 -8.39 19.58
CA ARG A 82 3.50 -7.16 19.38
C ARG A 82 3.08 -6.06 20.36
N TRP A 83 1.78 -5.88 20.56
CA TRP A 83 1.26 -4.92 21.52
C TRP A 83 1.68 -5.22 22.97
N ALA A 84 1.73 -6.51 23.35
CA ALA A 84 2.12 -6.93 24.68
C ALA A 84 3.64 -6.81 24.95
N THR A 85 4.47 -6.98 23.92
CA THR A 85 5.93 -7.10 24.09
C THR A 85 6.74 -5.89 23.61
N ALA A 86 6.19 -5.05 22.73
CA ALA A 86 6.90 -3.92 22.11
C ALA A 86 5.92 -2.77 21.80
N ARG A 87 5.21 -2.30 22.84
CA ARG A 87 4.12 -1.33 22.71
C ARG A 87 4.60 0.03 22.20
N GLU A 88 5.79 0.43 22.61
CA GLU A 88 6.47 1.67 22.23
C GLU A 88 6.95 1.69 20.77
N GLU A 89 7.09 0.52 20.14
CA GLU A 89 7.48 0.36 18.74
C GLU A 89 6.30 -0.02 17.83
N THR A 90 5.12 -0.23 18.40
CA THR A 90 3.94 -0.75 17.69
C THR A 90 2.79 0.25 17.74
N LEU A 91 2.13 0.47 16.60
CA LEU A 91 0.89 1.25 16.56
C LEU A 91 -0.29 0.44 17.13
N PRO A 92 -1.14 1.06 17.97
CA PRO A 92 -2.36 0.40 18.43
C PRO A 92 -3.25 0.07 17.24
N MET A 93 -3.82 -1.13 17.23
CA MET A 93 -4.84 -1.56 16.27
C MET A 93 -6.06 -2.05 17.04
N THR A 94 -7.22 -1.47 16.74
CA THR A 94 -8.50 -1.93 17.24
C THR A 94 -9.02 -3.10 16.42
N GLU A 95 -10.02 -3.79 16.96
CA GLU A 95 -10.77 -4.82 16.24
C GLU A 95 -11.34 -4.30 14.92
N ALA A 96 -11.88 -3.07 14.93
CA ALA A 96 -12.45 -2.43 13.75
C ALA A 96 -11.38 -2.17 12.69
N ASP A 97 -10.17 -1.78 13.07
CA ASP A 97 -9.05 -1.56 12.13
C ASP A 97 -8.65 -2.87 11.42
N ILE A 98 -8.62 -3.98 12.16
CA ILE A 98 -8.28 -5.31 11.61
C ILE A 98 -9.37 -5.76 10.62
N LEU A 99 -10.64 -5.65 11.01
CA LEU A 99 -11.77 -6.01 10.16
C LEU A 99 -11.85 -5.13 8.90
N TYR A 100 -11.63 -3.83 9.05
CA TYR A 100 -11.53 -2.90 7.93
C TYR A 100 -10.41 -3.33 6.98
N GLY A 101 -9.21 -3.61 7.52
CA GLY A 101 -8.07 -4.10 6.74
C GLY A 101 -8.39 -5.34 5.91
N ARG A 102 -9.01 -6.33 6.53
CA ARG A 102 -9.39 -7.59 5.86
C ARG A 102 -10.45 -7.40 4.77
N ALA A 103 -11.42 -6.52 4.99
CA ALA A 103 -12.49 -6.29 4.03
C ALA A 103 -12.02 -5.51 2.78
N HIS A 104 -10.95 -4.72 2.89
CA HIS A 104 -10.45 -3.87 1.80
C HIS A 104 -9.22 -4.43 1.08
N PHE A 105 -8.56 -5.44 1.65
CA PHE A 105 -7.40 -6.06 1.03
C PHE A 105 -7.81 -6.98 -0.13
N GLU A 106 -7.24 -6.72 -1.31
CA GLU A 106 -7.37 -7.56 -2.48
C GLU A 106 -6.17 -8.51 -2.55
N GLU A 107 -6.38 -9.80 -2.25
CA GLU A 107 -5.33 -10.82 -2.31
C GLU A 107 -4.75 -10.94 -3.73
N PRO A 108 -3.41 -10.95 -3.91
CA PRO A 108 -2.81 -11.08 -5.23
C PRO A 108 -3.05 -12.46 -5.83
N ASP A 109 -3.44 -12.48 -7.11
CA ASP A 109 -3.67 -13.72 -7.83
C ASP A 109 -2.37 -14.37 -8.36
N ALA A 110 -2.47 -15.59 -8.90
CA ALA A 110 -1.32 -16.31 -9.44
C ALA A 110 -0.65 -15.62 -10.64
N ALA A 111 -1.36 -14.79 -11.39
CA ALA A 111 -0.80 -14.03 -12.51
C ALA A 111 0.05 -12.85 -11.99
N GLU A 112 -0.42 -12.15 -10.97
CA GLU A 112 0.32 -11.09 -10.28
C GLU A 112 1.64 -11.61 -9.67
N LEU A 113 1.57 -12.79 -9.02
CA LEU A 113 2.73 -13.44 -8.41
C LEU A 113 3.67 -14.06 -9.46
N GLY A 114 3.12 -14.50 -10.60
CA GLY A 114 3.87 -15.06 -11.72
C GLY A 114 4.63 -14.02 -12.57
N GLY A 115 4.55 -12.74 -12.23
CA GLY A 115 5.27 -11.68 -12.94
C GLY A 115 4.67 -11.30 -14.29
N ARG A 116 3.38 -11.59 -14.52
CA ARG A 116 2.71 -11.08 -15.72
C ARG A 116 2.61 -9.55 -15.64
N GLY A 117 2.77 -8.90 -16.79
CA GLY A 117 2.80 -7.43 -16.90
C GLY A 117 1.57 -6.78 -16.29
N ALA A 118 1.71 -5.50 -15.92
CA ALA A 118 0.62 -4.73 -15.32
C ALA A 118 -0.64 -4.77 -16.21
N VAL A 119 -1.81 -4.92 -15.59
CA VAL A 119 -3.09 -4.81 -16.31
C VAL A 119 -3.32 -3.38 -16.77
N THR A 120 -4.39 -3.12 -17.52
CA THR A 120 -4.78 -1.74 -17.84
C THR A 120 -5.23 -1.00 -16.58
N PRO A 121 -4.97 0.32 -16.45
CA PRO A 121 -5.47 1.10 -15.33
C PRO A 121 -7.01 1.11 -15.29
N PRO A 122 -7.61 1.44 -14.14
CA PRO A 122 -9.06 1.59 -14.01
C PRO A 122 -9.65 2.61 -15.00
N PRO A 123 -10.93 2.50 -15.35
CA PRO A 123 -11.60 3.49 -16.20
C PRO A 123 -11.46 4.92 -15.65
N GLY A 124 -11.21 5.88 -16.55
CA GLY A 124 -11.05 7.30 -16.19
C GLY A 124 -9.61 7.76 -16.02
N TRP A 125 -8.62 6.89 -16.24
CA TRP A 125 -7.19 7.20 -16.21
C TRP A 125 -6.56 6.98 -17.59
N GLU A 126 -5.74 7.91 -18.07
CA GLU A 126 -5.04 7.78 -19.36
C GLU A 126 -3.92 6.74 -19.30
N GLY A 127 -3.33 6.54 -18.12
CA GLY A 127 -2.24 5.61 -17.91
C GLY A 127 -1.88 5.42 -16.45
N TRP A 128 -1.04 4.42 -16.19
CA TRP A 128 -0.55 4.14 -14.83
C TRP A 128 0.26 5.27 -14.22
N ARG A 129 0.96 6.08 -15.03
CA ARG A 129 1.69 7.25 -14.52
C ARG A 129 0.74 8.26 -13.89
N GLU A 130 -0.34 8.62 -14.59
CA GLU A 130 -1.35 9.56 -14.09
C GLU A 130 -2.03 9.02 -12.82
N TRP A 131 -2.45 7.76 -12.86
CA TRP A 131 -3.03 7.07 -11.71
C TRP A 131 -2.07 7.08 -10.51
N ALA A 132 -0.80 6.75 -10.73
CA ALA A 132 0.23 6.68 -9.69
C ALA A 132 0.53 8.06 -9.09
N THR A 133 0.57 9.12 -9.89
CA THR A 133 0.75 10.49 -9.41
C THR A 133 -0.43 10.93 -8.53
N ASN A 134 -1.66 10.55 -8.87
CA ASN A 134 -2.81 10.82 -8.02
C ASN A 134 -2.76 10.03 -6.70
N ARG A 135 -2.45 8.73 -6.78
CA ARG A 135 -2.38 7.85 -5.60
C ARG A 135 -1.21 8.19 -4.68
N TRP A 136 -0.06 8.51 -5.25
CA TRP A 136 1.20 8.84 -4.60
C TRP A 136 1.75 10.15 -5.17
N PRO A 137 1.38 11.30 -4.58
CA PRO A 137 1.77 12.62 -5.08
C PRO A 137 3.27 12.90 -5.18
N SER A 138 4.13 12.03 -4.62
CA SER A 138 5.58 12.09 -4.82
C SER A 138 6.04 11.75 -6.23
N PHE A 139 5.18 11.18 -7.07
CA PHE A 139 5.43 10.97 -8.50
C PHE A 139 4.92 12.13 -9.37
N ALA A 140 4.42 13.22 -8.77
CA ALA A 140 4.02 14.44 -9.47
C ALA A 140 5.23 15.24 -9.97
#